data_AF-A0A352HNT3-F1
#
_entry.id   AF-A0A352HNT3-F1
#
_cell.length_a   1.000
_cell.length_b   1.000
_cell.length_c   1.000
_cell.angle_alpha   90.00
_cell.angle_beta   90.00
_cell.angle_gamma   90.00
#
_symmetry.space_group_name_H-M   'P 1'
#
loop_
_entity.id
_entity.type
_entity.pdbx_description
1 polymer ?
#
loop_
_entity_poly.entity_id
_entity_poly.type
_entity_poly.pdbx_seq_one_letter_code
_entity_poly.pdbx_strand_id
1 'polypeptide(L)'
;MATTTLYQQWADAFAAVGECHLTLDTCCKLLAVVYVYGGANEAFTQTSDLVTDWRAAARRLNISGGETVNPEGHALLLRYISELEDDIEQNRKSVDDSCKVEWANRLFAEKYNINKLHL
;
A
#
# COMPACT_ATOMS: atom_id res chain seq x y z
N MET A 1 2.74 9.23 -25.62
CA MET A 1 2.87 10.11 -24.45
C MET A 1 1.97 9.54 -23.37
N ALA A 2 2.52 9.11 -22.23
CA ALA A 2 1.69 8.65 -21.11
C ALA A 2 0.95 9.88 -20.55
N THR A 3 -0.37 9.86 -20.60
CA THR A 3 -1.22 10.92 -20.04
C THR A 3 -1.02 10.91 -18.53
N THR A 4 -0.31 11.90 -18.01
CA THR A 4 -0.14 12.09 -16.56
C THR A 4 -1.49 12.53 -15.99
N THR A 5 -2.00 11.82 -14.98
CA THR A 5 -3.29 12.16 -14.37
C THR A 5 -3.14 13.39 -13.48
N LEU A 6 -4.25 14.12 -13.22
CA LEU A 6 -4.26 15.23 -12.27
C LEU A 6 -3.80 14.78 -10.87
N TYR A 7 -4.16 13.56 -10.48
CA TYR A 7 -3.75 12.96 -9.21
C TYR A 7 -2.23 12.74 -9.14
N GLN A 8 -1.62 12.28 -10.24
CA GLN A 8 -0.17 12.13 -10.31
C GLN A 8 0.54 13.48 -10.22
N GLN A 9 0.04 14.52 -10.89
CA GLN A 9 0.59 15.88 -10.79
C GLN A 9 0.50 16.43 -9.36
N TRP A 10 -0.59 16.14 -8.66
CA TRP A 10 -0.76 16.50 -7.25
C TRP A 10 0.29 15.82 -6.36
N ALA A 11 0.46 14.51 -6.49
CA ALA A 11 1.48 13.76 -5.75
C ALA A 11 2.90 14.29 -6.04
N ASP A 12 3.20 14.61 -7.30
CA ASP A 12 4.49 15.16 -7.70
C ASP A 12 4.73 16.57 -7.14
N ALA A 13 3.69 17.39 -6.96
CA ALA A 13 3.81 18.70 -6.32
C ALA A 13 4.20 18.59 -4.84
N PHE A 14 3.68 17.61 -4.10
CA PHE A 14 4.11 17.33 -2.72
C PHE A 14 5.57 16.86 -2.70
N ALA A 15 5.92 15.93 -3.59
CA ALA A 15 7.28 15.42 -3.68
C ALA A 15 8.30 16.52 -4.00
N ALA A 16 7.93 17.52 -4.83
CA ALA A 16 8.79 18.64 -5.19
C ALA A 16 9.20 19.53 -4.00
N VAL A 17 8.40 19.52 -2.92
CA VAL A 17 8.70 20.26 -1.68
C VAL A 17 9.19 19.34 -0.54
N GLY A 18 9.51 18.08 -0.85
CA GLY A 18 9.98 17.10 0.13
C GLY A 18 8.88 16.49 1.01
N GLU A 19 7.61 16.68 0.64
CA GLU A 19 6.45 16.18 1.38
C GLU A 19 5.79 14.99 0.68
N CYS A 20 4.86 14.34 1.38
CA CYS A 20 4.01 13.30 0.83
C CYS A 20 2.54 13.69 0.99
N HIS A 21 1.74 13.55 -0.07
CA HIS A 21 0.31 13.83 -0.04
C HIS A 21 -0.49 12.82 0.81
N LEU A 22 0.17 11.74 1.25
CA LEU A 22 -0.37 10.72 2.13
C LEU A 22 0.19 10.86 3.54
N THR A 23 -0.64 10.51 4.53
CA THR A 23 -0.21 10.37 5.92
C THR A 23 0.75 9.19 6.07
N LEU A 24 1.62 9.23 7.09
CA LEU A 24 2.51 8.12 7.41
C LEU A 24 1.73 6.81 7.63
N ASP A 25 0.61 6.88 8.34
CA ASP A 25 -0.29 5.74 8.57
C ASP A 25 -0.77 5.10 7.26
N THR A 26 -1.26 5.93 6.33
CA THR A 26 -1.72 5.44 5.02
C THR A 26 -0.56 4.85 4.22
N CYS A 27 0.63 5.45 4.26
CA CYS A 27 1.82 4.90 3.60
C CYS A 27 2.18 3.52 4.14
N CYS A 28 2.23 3.35 5.47
CA CYS A 28 2.54 2.08 6.11
C CYS A 28 1.50 1.00 5.77
N LYS A 29 0.20 1.32 5.85
CA LYS A 29 -0.90 0.39 5.48
C LYS A 29 -0.81 -0.04 4.02
N LEU A 30 -0.59 0.92 3.12
CA LEU A 30 -0.48 0.66 1.70
C LEU A 30 0.69 -0.29 1.39
N LEU A 31 1.87 0.00 1.93
CA LEU A 31 3.06 -0.82 1.71
C LEU A 31 2.93 -2.21 2.33
N ALA A 32 2.30 -2.34 3.50
CA ALA A 32 2.01 -3.64 4.10
C ALA A 32 1.12 -4.51 3.19
N VAL A 33 0.02 -3.94 2.68
CA VAL A 33 -0.87 -4.68 1.76
C VAL A 33 -0.15 -5.04 0.46
N VAL A 34 0.60 -4.12 -0.14
CA VAL A 34 1.39 -4.40 -1.35
C VAL A 34 2.44 -5.48 -1.10
N TYR A 35 3.08 -5.48 0.06
CA TYR A 35 4.08 -6.49 0.42
C TYR A 35 3.45 -7.88 0.54
N VAL A 36 2.31 -7.99 1.21
CA VAL A 36 1.66 -9.28 1.51
C VAL A 36 0.86 -9.82 0.32
N TYR A 37 0.10 -8.97 -0.39
CA TYR A 37 -0.85 -9.37 -1.44
C TYR A 37 -0.42 -8.96 -2.86
N GLY A 38 0.57 -8.08 -3.01
CA GLY A 38 0.90 -7.47 -4.31
C GLY A 38 1.44 -8.44 -5.36
N GLY A 39 1.98 -9.59 -4.95
CA GLY A 39 2.44 -10.64 -5.87
C GLY A 39 1.32 -11.46 -6.51
N ALA A 40 0.14 -11.50 -5.88
CA ALA A 40 -0.98 -12.35 -6.27
C ALA A 40 -2.07 -11.63 -7.08
N ASN A 41 -2.08 -10.29 -7.06
CA ASN A 41 -3.23 -9.53 -7.53
C ASN A 41 -2.85 -8.50 -8.60
N GLU A 42 -3.20 -8.78 -9.85
CA GLU A 42 -2.93 -7.91 -11.01
C GLU A 42 -3.55 -6.51 -10.88
N ALA A 43 -4.64 -6.36 -10.10
CA ALA A 43 -5.31 -5.07 -9.88
C ALA A 43 -4.37 -4.02 -9.26
N PHE A 44 -3.31 -4.45 -8.58
CA PHE A 44 -2.30 -3.56 -8.01
C PHE A 44 -1.51 -2.80 -9.07
N THR A 45 -1.37 -3.36 -10.26
CA THR A 45 -0.63 -2.74 -11.38
C THR A 45 -1.52 -1.99 -12.37
N GLN A 46 -2.83 -2.24 -12.36
CA GLN A 46 -3.78 -1.66 -13.30
C GLN A 46 -4.35 -0.31 -12.83
N THR A 47 -4.25 0.00 -11.53
CA THR A 47 -4.79 1.23 -10.94
C THR A 47 -3.72 2.32 -10.88
N SER A 48 -3.82 3.34 -11.72
CA SER A 48 -2.82 4.43 -11.80
C SER A 48 -2.61 5.17 -10.47
N ASP A 49 -3.68 5.36 -9.70
CA ASP A 49 -3.65 6.11 -8.45
C ASP A 49 -3.00 5.30 -7.34
N LEU A 50 -3.23 3.99 -7.33
CA LEU A 50 -2.55 3.04 -6.45
C LEU A 50 -1.05 3.00 -6.73
N VAL A 51 -0.65 2.94 -8.01
CA VAL A 51 0.76 2.98 -8.41
C VAL A 51 1.41 4.31 -8.00
N THR A 52 0.69 5.43 -8.16
CA THR A 52 1.14 6.76 -7.74
C THR A 52 1.38 6.80 -6.23
N ASP A 53 0.41 6.32 -5.46
CA ASP A 53 0.47 6.29 -4.00
C ASP A 53 1.54 5.34 -3.48
N TRP A 54 1.69 4.18 -4.09
CA TRP A 54 2.70 3.21 -3.72
C TRP A 54 4.10 3.79 -3.88
N ARG A 55 4.37 4.47 -5.01
CA ARG A 55 5.64 5.16 -5.24
C ARG A 55 5.86 6.30 -4.25
N ALA A 56 4.81 7.06 -3.91
CA ALA A 56 4.92 8.13 -2.91
C ALA A 56 5.22 7.56 -1.51
N ALA A 57 4.55 6.47 -1.10
CA ALA A 57 4.76 5.80 0.17
C ALA A 57 6.17 5.18 0.26
N ALA A 58 6.61 4.50 -0.80
CA ALA A 58 7.95 3.91 -0.87
C ALA A 58 9.04 4.99 -0.76
N ARG A 59 8.86 6.15 -1.42
CA ARG A 59 9.77 7.30 -1.27
C ARG A 59 9.78 7.84 0.16
N ARG A 60 8.61 8.05 0.77
CA ARG A 60 8.48 8.56 2.16
C ARG A 60 9.21 7.68 3.18
N LEU A 61 9.16 6.37 2.99
CA LEU A 61 9.78 5.39 3.89
C LEU A 61 11.19 4.96 3.47
N ASN A 62 11.73 5.55 2.40
CA ASN A 62 13.05 5.27 1.85
C ASN A 62 13.26 3.83 1.33
N ILE A 63 12.21 3.22 0.75
CA ILE A 63 12.20 1.82 0.30
C ILE A 63 12.62 1.68 -1.18
N SER A 64 12.65 2.78 -1.94
CA SER A 64 12.86 2.78 -3.41
C SER A 64 14.31 2.57 -3.90
N GLY A 65 15.25 2.20 -3.04
CA GLY A 65 16.67 2.10 -3.43
C GLY A 65 17.64 1.43 -2.44
N GLY A 66 17.14 0.80 -1.37
CA GLY A 66 17.99 0.07 -0.41
C GLY A 66 18.62 0.91 0.69
N GLU A 67 18.23 2.17 0.82
CA GLU A 67 18.59 2.99 1.97
C GLU A 67 17.72 2.61 3.19
N THR A 68 18.24 2.77 4.40
CA THR A 68 17.60 2.32 5.65
C THR A 68 16.16 2.85 5.76
N VAL A 69 15.20 1.94 6.01
CA VAL A 69 13.79 2.30 6.24
C VAL A 69 13.69 3.36 7.31
N ASN A 70 12.94 4.43 7.04
CA ASN A 70 12.77 5.52 7.99
C ASN A 70 12.27 4.97 9.35
N PRO A 71 13.00 5.22 10.46
CA PRO A 71 12.64 4.70 11.78
C PRO A 71 11.22 5.06 12.22
N GLU A 72 10.72 6.23 11.82
CA GLU A 72 9.42 6.76 12.24
C GLU A 72 8.25 5.84 11.83
N GLY A 73 8.34 5.23 10.64
CA GLY A 73 7.28 4.35 10.13
C GLY A 73 7.62 2.86 10.14
N HIS A 74 8.85 2.48 10.51
CA HIS A 74 9.30 1.09 10.50
C HIS A 74 8.47 0.21 11.46
N ALA A 75 8.30 0.64 12.71
CA ALA A 75 7.52 -0.12 13.69
C ALA A 75 6.04 -0.23 13.29
N LEU A 76 5.48 0.83 12.69
CA LEU A 76 4.10 0.84 12.23
C LEU A 76 3.90 -0.07 11.01
N LEU A 77 4.85 -0.06 10.07
CA LEU A 77 4.84 -0.93 8.90
C LEU A 77 4.90 -2.40 9.31
N LEU A 78 5.84 -2.78 10.19
CA LEU A 78 5.96 -4.16 10.67
C LEU A 78 4.69 -4.61 11.37
N ARG A 79 4.08 -3.76 12.19
CA ARG A 79 2.80 -4.07 12.83
C ARG A 79 1.72 -4.42 11.80
N TYR A 80 1.55 -3.61 10.75
CA TYR A 80 0.55 -3.88 9.73
C TYR A 80 0.85 -5.12 8.89
N ILE A 81 2.13 -5.41 8.64
CA ILE A 81 2.53 -6.67 7.99
C ILE A 81 2.14 -7.86 8.86
N SER A 82 2.49 -7.84 10.15
CA SER A 82 2.13 -8.92 11.09
C SER A 82 0.62 -9.12 11.20
N GLU A 83 -0.18 -8.05 11.28
CA GLU A 83 -1.64 -8.15 11.31
C GLU A 83 -2.21 -8.88 10.07
N LEU A 84 -1.62 -8.66 8.88
CA LEU A 84 -2.04 -9.33 7.65
C LEU A 84 -1.52 -10.77 7.57
N GLU A 85 -0.28 -11.02 7.97
CA GLU A 85 0.29 -12.39 7.99
C GLU A 85 -0.44 -13.29 9.01
N ASP A 86 -0.79 -12.75 10.18
CA ASP A 86 -1.59 -13.46 11.19
C ASP A 86 -2.97 -13.85 10.64
N ASP A 87 -3.62 -12.96 9.88
CA ASP A 87 -4.89 -13.26 9.20
C ASP A 87 -4.73 -14.41 8.20
N ILE A 88 -3.64 -14.40 7.42
CA ILE A 88 -3.34 -15.47 6.46
C ILE A 88 -3.13 -16.79 7.17
N GLU A 89 -2.35 -16.80 8.25
CA GLU A 89 -2.06 -18.02 9.00
C GLU A 89 -3.33 -18.61 9.63
N GLN A 90 -4.18 -17.76 10.22
CA GLN A 90 -5.45 -18.18 10.81
C GLN A 90 -6.44 -18.71 9.74
N ASN A 91 -6.40 -18.16 8.53
CA ASN A 91 -7.30 -18.54 7.44
C ASN A 91 -6.71 -19.57 6.46
N ARG A 92 -5.48 -20.05 6.67
CA ARG A 92 -4.74 -20.96 5.77
C ARG A 92 -5.46 -22.26 5.43
N LYS A 93 -6.41 -22.70 6.28
CA LYS A 93 -7.22 -23.92 6.08
C LYS A 93 -8.65 -23.63 5.61
N SER A 94 -9.01 -22.36 5.48
CA SER A 94 -10.34 -21.98 5.02
C SER A 94 -10.40 -22.05 3.49
N VAL A 95 -11.61 -22.27 2.97
CA VAL A 95 -11.87 -22.30 1.51
C VAL A 95 -11.86 -20.88 0.92
N ASP A 96 -11.83 -19.86 1.79
CA ASP A 96 -11.91 -18.44 1.44
C ASP A 96 -10.56 -17.77 1.74
N ASP A 97 -9.78 -17.51 0.69
CA ASP A 97 -8.47 -16.85 0.73
C ASP A 97 -8.57 -15.31 0.84
N SER A 98 -9.77 -14.78 1.05
CA SER A 98 -9.95 -13.34 1.19
C SER A 98 -9.38 -12.80 2.51
N CYS A 99 -8.78 -11.63 2.43
CA CYS A 99 -8.32 -10.85 3.58
C CYS A 99 -9.50 -10.52 4.48
N LYS A 100 -9.40 -10.78 5.79
CA LYS A 100 -10.44 -10.40 6.78
C LYS A 100 -10.07 -9.17 7.60
N VAL A 101 -8.89 -8.60 7.35
CA VAL A 101 -8.44 -7.38 8.02
C VAL A 101 -9.27 -6.19 7.54
N GLU A 102 -10.15 -5.69 8.42
CA GLU A 102 -11.15 -4.66 8.08
C GLU A 102 -10.51 -3.39 7.52
N TRP A 103 -9.41 -2.92 8.12
CA TRP A 103 -8.75 -1.69 7.67
C TRP A 103 -8.16 -1.84 6.26
N ALA A 104 -7.69 -3.04 5.89
CA ALA A 104 -7.08 -3.29 4.58
C ALA A 104 -8.16 -3.28 3.49
N ASN A 105 -9.24 -4.03 3.70
CA ASN A 105 -10.40 -4.03 2.80
C ASN A 105 -11.01 -2.65 2.66
N ARG A 106 -11.18 -1.92 3.77
CA ARG A 106 -11.72 -0.56 3.75
C ARG A 106 -10.84 0.41 2.97
N LEU A 107 -9.54 0.42 3.23
CA LEU A 107 -8.59 1.30 2.53
C LEU A 107 -8.65 1.06 1.01
N PHE A 108 -8.65 -0.20 0.60
CA PHE A 108 -8.60 -0.57 -0.81
C PHE A 108 -9.94 -0.40 -1.53
N ALA A 109 -11.05 -0.66 -0.86
CA ALA A 109 -12.38 -0.41 -1.40
C ALA A 109 -12.64 1.10 -1.55
N GLU A 110 -12.38 1.90 -0.51
CA GLU A 110 -12.67 3.33 -0.51
C GLU A 110 -11.76 4.11 -1.47
N LYS A 111 -10.48 3.76 -1.54
CA LYS A 111 -9.48 4.57 -2.26
C LYS A 111 -9.16 4.07 -3.66
N TYR A 112 -9.23 2.76 -3.88
CA TYR A 112 -8.80 2.13 -5.12
C TYR A 112 -9.89 1.31 -5.80
N ASN A 113 -11.11 1.28 -5.23
CA ASN A 113 -12.23 0.47 -5.73
C ASN A 113 -11.89 -1.03 -5.86
N ILE A 114 -11.01 -1.52 -4.98
CA ILE A 114 -10.62 -2.93 -4.88
C ILE A 114 -11.40 -3.55 -3.72
N ASN A 115 -12.48 -4.25 -4.06
CA ASN A 115 -13.47 -4.72 -3.08
C ASN A 115 -13.05 -5.99 -2.34
N LYS A 116 -12.05 -6.72 -2.84
CA LYS A 116 -11.52 -7.91 -2.18
C LYS A 116 -10.03 -8.05 -2.42
N LEU A 117 -9.31 -8.28 -1.34
CA LEU A 117 -7.90 -8.67 -1.35
C LEU A 117 -7.84 -10.19 -1.18
N HIS A 118 -7.08 -10.85 -2.05
CA HIS A 118 -6.92 -12.30 -2.12
C HIS A 118 -5.44 -12.64 -2.30
N LEU A 119 -5.02 -13.82 -1.80
CA LEU A 119 -3.70 -14.41 -2.05
C LEU A 119 -3.64 -15.26 -3.32
#